data_AF-A0A2N2EA68-F1
#
_entry.id   AF-A0A2N2EA68-F1
#
_cell.length_a   1.000
_cell.length_b   1.000
_cell.length_c   1.000
_cell.angle_alpha   90.00
_cell.angle_beta   90.00
_cell.angle_gamma   90.00
#
_symmetry.space_group_name_H-M   'P 1'
#
loop_
_entity.id
_entity.type
_entity.pdbx_description
1 polymer ?
#
loop_
_entity_poly.entity_id
_entity_poly.type
_entity_poly.pdbx_seq_one_letter_code
_entity_poly.pdbx_strand_id
1 'polypeptide(L)'
;MEHKHEHSSECKHEHHEEKKEIKTEKISEKSKKQQQTVFILISALVLLLLAVLIFKFPPKEKNTLTLEDAKIKTESFINENLMMPGTKATIENAEEEYGLYKLSVNVGTGENIESYIDKKGTLFFPQAFEIDTYVNPYLDEAAVNIEEAGAENEEPVLKLEETGATE
;
A
#
# COMPACT_ATOMS: atom_id res chain seq x y z
N MET A 1 66.70 -7.80 -52.46
CA MET A 1 66.51 -6.42 -51.96
C MET A 1 67.05 -6.43 -50.54
N GLU A 2 68.36 -6.24 -50.45
CA GLU A 2 69.02 -5.01 -49.95
C GLU A 2 69.33 -5.17 -48.45
N HIS A 3 70.57 -5.54 -48.10
CA HIS A 3 71.74 -4.68 -47.84
C HIS A 3 71.55 -3.86 -46.54
N LYS A 4 72.53 -3.59 -45.68
CA LYS A 4 73.90 -4.04 -45.33
C LYS A 4 74.37 -2.96 -44.32
N HIS A 5 75.23 -3.32 -43.37
CA HIS A 5 76.12 -2.45 -42.56
C HIS A 5 75.48 -1.47 -41.55
N GLU A 6 75.86 -1.39 -40.27
CA GLU A 6 77.18 -1.39 -39.57
C GLU A 6 77.76 0.02 -39.35
N HIS A 7 78.31 0.20 -38.14
CA HIS A 7 79.24 1.23 -37.65
C HIS A 7 78.68 2.65 -37.37
N SER A 8 78.58 3.08 -36.10
CA SER A 8 79.66 3.53 -35.19
C SER A 8 80.17 4.93 -35.51
N SER A 9 80.03 5.86 -34.58
CA SER A 9 81.18 6.51 -33.94
C SER A 9 80.76 7.43 -32.81
N GLU A 10 81.61 7.35 -31.80
CA GLU A 10 81.63 7.99 -30.49
C GLU A 10 82.50 9.25 -30.56
N CYS A 11 82.15 10.30 -29.81
CA CYS A 11 83.03 11.18 -29.01
C CYS A 11 82.22 12.40 -28.54
N LYS A 12 81.93 12.57 -27.25
CA LYS A 12 82.78 12.92 -26.08
C LYS A 12 83.11 14.42 -25.93
N HIS A 13 83.05 14.80 -24.65
CA HIS A 13 83.47 16.04 -23.96
C HIS A 13 82.59 17.28 -24.12
N GLU A 14 82.39 18.11 -23.09
CA GLU A 14 82.38 18.02 -21.62
C GLU A 14 81.97 19.43 -21.15
N HIS A 15 81.29 19.50 -20.00
CA HIS A 15 81.18 20.62 -19.05
C HIS A 15 81.09 22.08 -19.54
N HIS A 16 80.03 22.78 -19.09
CA HIS A 16 80.15 23.65 -17.92
C HIS A 16 78.79 24.09 -17.39
N GLU A 17 78.68 24.12 -16.06
CA GLU A 17 77.61 24.67 -15.25
C GLU A 17 77.28 26.13 -15.62
N GLU A 18 75.98 26.45 -15.65
CA GLU A 18 75.49 27.70 -15.07
C GLU A 18 74.10 27.49 -14.46
N LYS A 19 74.05 27.56 -13.13
CA LYS A 19 72.82 27.62 -12.33
C LYS A 19 72.00 28.84 -12.73
N LYS A 20 70.74 28.63 -13.13
CA LYS A 20 69.70 29.65 -12.98
C LYS A 20 68.55 29.10 -12.15
N GLU A 21 68.55 29.50 -10.89
CA GLU A 21 67.41 29.46 -9.99
C GLU A 21 66.23 30.17 -10.66
N ILE A 22 65.29 29.39 -11.21
CA ILE A 22 63.96 29.91 -11.51
C ILE A 22 63.17 29.79 -10.20
N LYS A 23 63.05 30.94 -9.54
CA LYS A 23 62.16 31.19 -8.41
C LYS A 23 60.80 30.57 -8.69
N THR A 24 60.46 29.55 -7.90
CA THR A 24 59.10 29.09 -7.72
C THR A 24 58.32 30.23 -7.06
N GLU A 25 57.66 31.05 -7.87
CA GLU A 25 56.68 32.01 -7.37
C GLU A 25 55.61 31.25 -6.59
N LYS A 26 55.43 31.68 -5.35
CA LYS A 26 54.40 31.20 -4.43
C LYS A 26 53.03 31.54 -5.01
N ILE A 27 52.41 30.58 -5.69
CA ILE A 27 50.96 30.61 -5.95
C ILE A 27 50.25 30.36 -4.61
N SER A 28 50.03 31.46 -3.90
CA SER A 28 48.88 31.78 -3.05
C SER A 28 47.94 30.61 -2.71
N GLU A 29 48.08 30.07 -1.50
CA GLU A 29 47.19 29.07 -0.89
C GLU A 29 45.79 29.60 -0.51
N LYS A 30 45.38 30.80 -0.96
CA LYS A 30 44.10 31.41 -0.58
C LYS A 30 42.88 30.92 -1.38
N SER A 31 43.04 30.16 -2.46
CA SER A 31 41.94 29.76 -3.35
C SER A 31 41.24 28.44 -2.99
N LYS A 32 41.88 27.55 -2.20
CA LYS A 32 41.27 26.25 -1.82
C LYS A 32 40.10 26.39 -0.83
N LYS A 33 40.15 27.36 0.08
CA LYS A 33 39.05 27.62 1.04
C LYS A 33 37.81 28.20 0.37
N GLN A 34 37.96 29.03 -0.67
CA GLN A 34 36.82 29.62 -1.37
C GLN A 34 36.04 28.58 -2.19
N GLN A 35 36.72 27.63 -2.84
CA GLN A 35 36.04 26.57 -3.59
C GLN A 35 35.21 25.66 -2.67
N GLN A 36 35.72 25.32 -1.49
CA GLN A 36 34.98 24.49 -0.52
C GLN A 36 33.68 25.15 -0.04
N THR A 37 33.69 26.46 0.23
CA THR A 37 32.46 27.17 0.65
C THR A 37 31.43 27.23 -0.46
N VAL A 38 31.86 27.37 -1.72
CA VAL A 38 30.96 27.36 -2.89
C VAL A 38 30.32 25.98 -3.07
N PHE A 39 31.10 24.89 -2.94
CA PHE A 39 30.53 23.53 -2.98
C PHE A 39 29.54 23.28 -1.85
N ILE A 40 29.83 23.76 -0.63
CA ILE A 40 28.92 23.65 0.52
C ILE A 40 27.62 24.44 0.26
N LEU A 41 27.70 25.67 -0.26
CA LEU A 41 26.52 26.48 -0.57
C LEU A 41 25.66 25.87 -1.69
N ILE A 42 26.30 25.36 -2.75
CA ILE A 42 25.61 24.67 -3.84
C ILE A 42 24.95 23.39 -3.31
N SER A 43 25.67 22.59 -2.50
CA SER A 43 25.12 21.39 -1.87
C SER A 43 23.93 21.70 -0.97
N ALA A 44 24.03 22.75 -0.15
CA ALA A 44 22.93 23.20 0.70
C ALA A 44 21.73 23.67 -0.12
N LEU A 45 21.96 24.39 -1.23
CA LEU A 45 20.89 24.85 -2.13
C LEU A 45 20.20 23.67 -2.83
N VAL A 46 20.96 22.66 -3.27
CA VAL A 46 20.42 21.45 -3.89
C VAL A 46 19.62 20.63 -2.89
N LEU A 47 20.12 20.46 -1.65
CA LEU A 47 19.39 19.79 -0.58
C LEU A 47 18.11 20.52 -0.20
N LEU A 48 18.14 21.86 -0.16
CA LEU A 48 16.96 22.68 0.09
C LEU A 48 15.91 22.50 -1.02
N LEU A 49 16.33 22.49 -2.29
CA LEU A 49 15.42 22.25 -3.42
C LEU A 49 14.80 20.84 -3.37
N LEU A 50 15.59 19.81 -3.05
CA LEU A 50 15.07 18.45 -2.89
C LEU A 50 14.05 18.35 -1.75
N ALA A 51 14.31 18.99 -0.61
CA ALA A 51 13.38 19.03 0.51
C ALA A 51 12.05 19.70 0.14
N VAL A 52 12.10 20.82 -0.60
CA VAL A 52 10.90 21.52 -1.08
C VAL A 52 10.10 20.67 -2.07
N LEU A 53 10.78 19.93 -2.95
CA LEU A 53 10.12 19.02 -3.91
C LEU A 53 9.38 17.88 -3.20
N ILE A 54 10.00 17.28 -2.18
CA ILE A 54 9.37 16.21 -1.37
C ILE A 54 8.17 16.75 -0.58
N PHE A 55 8.27 17.97 -0.02
CA PHE A 55 7.17 18.58 0.74
C PHE A 55 5.98 19.02 -0.12
N LYS A 56 6.19 19.39 -1.39
CA LYS A 56 5.10 19.87 -2.26
C LYS A 56 4.29 18.76 -2.93
N PHE A 57 4.81 17.54 -3.00
CA PHE A 57 4.13 16.40 -3.61
C PHE A 57 4.06 15.24 -2.62
N PRO A 58 3.12 15.25 -1.65
CA PRO A 58 2.81 14.04 -0.91
C PRO A 58 2.44 12.93 -1.91
N PRO A 59 2.95 11.70 -1.74
CA PRO A 59 2.65 10.61 -2.64
C PRO A 59 1.15 10.36 -2.62
N LYS A 60 0.45 10.71 -3.71
CA LYS A 60 -0.93 10.28 -3.93
C LYS A 60 -0.90 8.75 -3.96
N GLU A 61 -1.62 8.10 -3.05
CA GLU A 61 -1.86 6.66 -3.13
C GLU A 61 -2.59 6.39 -4.44
N LYS A 62 -1.83 5.92 -5.43
CA LYS A 62 -2.26 5.79 -6.83
C LYS A 62 -3.33 4.72 -7.07
N ASN A 63 -3.80 4.06 -6.00
CA ASN A 63 -4.65 2.88 -6.07
C ASN A 63 -5.95 3.04 -5.28
N THR A 64 -6.30 4.24 -4.82
CA THR A 64 -7.60 4.48 -4.17
C THR A 64 -8.62 4.87 -5.24
N LEU A 65 -9.70 4.09 -5.33
CA LEU A 65 -10.88 4.42 -6.13
C LEU A 65 -11.55 5.66 -5.57
N THR A 66 -12.24 6.41 -6.43
CA THR A 66 -13.23 7.37 -5.97
C THR A 66 -14.49 6.63 -5.52
N LEU A 67 -15.35 7.30 -4.76
CA LEU A 67 -16.64 6.75 -4.32
C LEU A 67 -17.50 6.28 -5.51
N GLU A 68 -17.54 7.06 -6.59
CA GLU A 68 -18.30 6.73 -7.80
C GLU A 68 -17.68 5.53 -8.54
N ASP A 69 -16.36 5.48 -8.65
CA ASP A 69 -15.68 4.32 -9.26
C ASP A 69 -15.90 3.06 -8.44
N ALA A 70 -15.90 3.16 -7.11
CA ALA A 70 -16.20 2.07 -6.20
C ALA A 70 -17.64 1.57 -6.38
N LYS A 71 -18.60 2.48 -6.53
CA LYS A 71 -20.00 2.16 -6.83
C LYS A 71 -20.11 1.39 -8.15
N ILE A 72 -19.59 1.93 -9.24
CA ILE A 72 -19.64 1.30 -10.57
C ILE A 72 -18.99 -0.08 -10.55
N LYS A 73 -17.78 -0.18 -9.97
CA LYS A 73 -17.03 -1.44 -9.88
C LYS A 73 -17.79 -2.49 -9.07
N THR A 74 -18.37 -2.09 -7.93
CA THR A 74 -19.11 -3.01 -7.07
C THR A 74 -20.41 -3.46 -7.70
N GLU A 75 -21.17 -2.55 -8.32
CA GLU A 75 -22.42 -2.90 -9.02
C GLU A 75 -22.15 -3.91 -10.15
N SER A 76 -21.10 -3.70 -10.95
CA SER A 76 -20.67 -4.65 -11.98
C SER A 76 -20.28 -5.99 -11.37
N PHE A 77 -19.45 -6.01 -10.33
CA PHE A 77 -19.04 -7.24 -9.66
C PHE A 77 -20.23 -8.05 -9.13
N ILE A 78 -21.18 -7.40 -8.44
CA ILE A 78 -22.37 -8.05 -7.90
C ILE A 78 -23.23 -8.65 -9.02
N ASN A 79 -23.54 -7.86 -10.05
CA ASN A 79 -24.41 -8.29 -11.14
C ASN A 79 -23.79 -9.41 -11.98
N GLU A 80 -22.47 -9.41 -12.17
CA GLU A 80 -21.77 -10.39 -13.01
C GLU A 80 -21.47 -11.70 -12.28
N ASN A 81 -21.29 -11.66 -10.96
CA ASN A 81 -20.76 -12.80 -10.21
C ASN A 81 -21.72 -13.35 -9.14
N LEU A 82 -22.59 -12.52 -8.57
CA LEU A 82 -23.42 -12.90 -7.42
C LEU A 82 -24.90 -13.01 -7.75
N MET A 83 -25.36 -12.30 -8.79
CA MET A 83 -26.76 -12.30 -9.20
C MET A 83 -27.09 -13.51 -10.09
N MET A 84 -28.31 -14.02 -9.94
CA MET A 84 -28.86 -15.04 -10.84
C MET A 84 -29.21 -14.41 -12.19
N PRO A 85 -29.14 -15.16 -13.31
CA PRO A 85 -29.55 -14.66 -14.62
C PRO A 85 -30.98 -14.09 -14.61
N GLY A 86 -31.15 -12.89 -15.16
CA GLY A 86 -32.44 -12.19 -15.20
C GLY A 86 -32.78 -11.37 -13.95
N THR A 87 -31.93 -11.38 -12.93
CA THR A 87 -32.02 -10.49 -11.76
C THR A 87 -30.94 -9.41 -11.83
N LYS A 88 -31.17 -8.25 -11.21
CA LYS A 88 -30.22 -7.14 -11.19
C LYS A 88 -30.17 -6.49 -9.81
N ALA A 89 -28.97 -6.28 -9.31
CA ALA A 89 -28.70 -5.46 -8.14
C ALA A 89 -28.37 -4.02 -8.55
N THR A 90 -28.74 -3.07 -7.70
CA THR A 90 -28.42 -1.64 -7.86
C THR A 90 -27.91 -1.06 -6.56
N ILE A 91 -26.98 -0.12 -6.64
CA ILE A 91 -26.47 0.58 -5.46
C ILE A 91 -27.22 1.90 -5.29
N GLU A 92 -27.99 2.01 -4.21
CA GLU A 92 -28.81 3.19 -3.93
C GLU A 92 -27.98 4.33 -3.33
N ASN A 93 -27.13 4.00 -2.36
CA ASN A 93 -26.26 4.97 -1.68
C ASN A 93 -24.84 4.43 -1.55
N ALA A 94 -23.87 5.34 -1.49
CA ALA A 94 -22.48 5.07 -1.22
C ALA A 94 -21.93 6.16 -0.31
N GLU A 95 -21.21 5.79 0.74
CA GLU A 95 -20.54 6.73 1.64
C GLU A 95 -19.21 6.17 2.15
N GLU A 96 -18.35 7.04 2.66
CA GLU A 96 -17.10 6.63 3.27
C GLU A 96 -17.29 6.48 4.78
N GLU A 97 -17.02 5.27 5.30
CA GLU A 97 -17.16 4.97 6.73
C GLU A 97 -16.00 4.05 7.18
N TYR A 98 -15.37 4.38 8.31
CA TYR A 98 -14.25 3.62 8.88
C TYR A 98 -13.10 3.27 7.91
N GLY A 99 -12.86 4.12 6.90
CA GLY A 99 -11.82 3.88 5.89
C GLY A 99 -12.19 2.87 4.81
N LEU A 100 -13.46 2.47 4.74
CA LEU A 100 -14.07 1.67 3.69
C LEU A 100 -15.14 2.51 2.97
N TYR A 101 -15.61 2.03 1.83
CA TYR A 101 -16.84 2.55 1.24
C TYR A 101 -18.00 1.64 1.62
N LYS A 102 -18.96 2.20 2.36
CA LYS A 102 -20.24 1.58 2.68
C LYS A 102 -21.19 1.79 1.51
N LEU A 103 -21.89 0.74 1.12
CA LEU A 103 -22.77 0.68 -0.05
C LEU A 103 -24.12 0.10 0.38
N SER A 104 -25.20 0.79 0.03
CA SER A 104 -26.57 0.29 0.21
C SER A 104 -27.01 -0.42 -1.07
N VAL A 105 -27.01 -1.75 -1.06
CA VAL A 105 -27.27 -2.60 -2.23
C VAL A 105 -28.71 -3.10 -2.20
N ASN A 106 -29.47 -2.78 -3.24
CA ASN A 106 -30.80 -3.34 -3.46
C ASN A 106 -30.68 -4.51 -4.45
N VAL A 107 -31.06 -5.71 -4.03
CA VAL A 107 -31.02 -6.93 -4.85
C VAL A 107 -32.39 -7.34 -5.43
N GLY A 108 -33.40 -6.46 -5.31
CA GLY A 108 -34.75 -6.68 -5.81
C GLY A 108 -35.70 -7.38 -4.82
N THR A 109 -35.25 -7.69 -3.61
CA THR A 109 -36.07 -8.28 -2.53
C THR A 109 -36.82 -7.23 -1.70
N GLY A 110 -36.58 -5.93 -1.96
CA GLY A 110 -37.18 -4.82 -1.22
C GLY A 110 -36.43 -4.43 0.05
N GLU A 111 -35.39 -5.18 0.43
CA GLU A 111 -34.48 -4.84 1.51
C GLU A 111 -33.12 -4.43 0.96
N ASN A 112 -32.56 -3.37 1.55
CA ASN A 112 -31.22 -2.93 1.23
C ASN A 112 -30.22 -3.64 2.12
N ILE A 113 -29.21 -4.23 1.50
CA ILE A 113 -28.11 -4.89 2.17
C ILE A 113 -26.96 -3.90 2.29
N GLU A 114 -26.49 -3.67 3.50
CA GLU A 114 -25.27 -2.90 3.71
C GLU A 114 -24.04 -3.73 3.39
N SER A 115 -23.32 -3.34 2.35
CA SER A 115 -22.07 -3.96 1.93
C SER A 115 -20.92 -2.98 2.01
N TYR A 116 -19.70 -3.48 2.09
CA TYR A 116 -18.50 -2.65 2.16
C TYR A 116 -17.51 -3.04 1.09
N ILE A 117 -16.75 -2.07 0.60
CA ILE A 117 -15.61 -2.30 -0.29
C ILE A 117 -14.41 -1.50 0.21
N ASP A 118 -13.22 -2.10 0.15
CA ASP A 118 -12.00 -1.36 0.49
C ASP A 118 -11.74 -0.24 -0.52
N LYS A 119 -11.00 0.81 -0.11
CA LYS A 119 -10.72 1.95 -1.00
C LYS A 119 -9.99 1.57 -2.28
N LYS A 120 -9.37 0.38 -2.34
CA LYS A 120 -8.69 -0.13 -3.55
C LYS A 120 -9.63 -0.91 -4.47
N GLY A 121 -10.84 -1.21 -4.03
CA GLY A 121 -11.81 -2.04 -4.72
C GLY A 121 -11.33 -3.47 -4.97
N THR A 122 -10.47 -3.99 -4.10
CA THR A 122 -9.91 -5.35 -4.16
C THR A 122 -10.68 -6.32 -3.27
N LEU A 123 -11.25 -5.84 -2.16
CA LEU A 123 -11.97 -6.64 -1.18
C LEU A 123 -13.40 -6.14 -1.05
N PHE A 124 -14.37 -7.03 -1.26
CA PHE A 124 -15.79 -6.79 -1.08
C PHE A 124 -16.33 -7.61 0.09
N PHE A 125 -17.10 -6.97 0.96
CA PHE A 125 -17.71 -7.55 2.15
C PHE A 125 -19.24 -7.45 2.00
N PRO A 126 -19.94 -8.55 1.70
CA PRO A 126 -21.37 -8.51 1.35
C PRO A 126 -22.29 -8.00 2.46
N GLN A 127 -21.93 -8.25 3.72
CA GLN A 127 -22.72 -7.85 4.89
C GLN A 127 -21.80 -7.42 6.02
N ALA A 128 -22.22 -6.41 6.78
CA ALA A 128 -21.70 -6.14 8.11
C ALA A 128 -22.84 -6.18 9.12
N PHE A 129 -22.49 -6.53 10.35
CA PHE A 129 -23.40 -6.48 11.48
C PHE A 129 -22.88 -5.44 12.47
N GLU A 130 -23.75 -4.55 12.91
CA GLU A 130 -23.47 -3.66 14.03
C GLU A 130 -23.60 -4.48 15.31
N ILE A 131 -22.49 -4.65 16.03
CA ILE A 131 -22.43 -5.53 17.22
C ILE A 131 -23.32 -4.99 18.33
N ASP A 132 -23.41 -3.67 18.47
CA ASP A 132 -24.17 -3.00 19.53
C ASP A 132 -25.69 -3.18 19.38
N THR A 133 -26.17 -3.43 18.16
CA THR A 133 -27.59 -3.61 17.83
C THR A 133 -27.90 -5.03 17.37
N TYR A 134 -26.91 -5.93 17.38
CA TYR A 134 -27.07 -7.30 16.91
C TYR A 134 -28.01 -8.09 17.82
N VAL A 135 -29.13 -8.51 17.25
CA VAL A 135 -30.06 -9.46 17.89
C VAL A 135 -29.86 -10.82 17.24
N ASN A 136 -29.58 -11.85 18.06
CA ASN A 136 -29.44 -13.21 17.56
C ASN A 136 -30.83 -13.73 17.12
N PRO A 137 -31.05 -13.98 15.82
CA PRO A 137 -32.38 -14.38 15.33
C PRO A 137 -32.76 -15.81 15.72
N TYR A 138 -31.83 -16.59 16.30
CA TYR A 138 -32.05 -17.97 16.72
C TYR A 138 -32.32 -18.11 18.23
N LEU A 139 -32.21 -17.02 19.00
CA LEU A 139 -32.63 -17.02 20.39
C LEU A 139 -34.08 -16.56 20.44
N ASP A 140 -35.01 -17.52 20.48
CA ASP A 140 -36.38 -17.25 20.86
C ASP A 140 -36.39 -16.67 22.27
N GLU A 141 -36.87 -15.44 22.42
CA GLU A 141 -37.04 -14.76 23.72
C GLU A 141 -38.03 -15.51 24.66
N ALA A 142 -38.67 -16.59 24.19
CA ALA A 142 -39.54 -17.46 24.97
C ALA A 142 -38.82 -18.45 25.91
N ALA A 143 -37.49 -18.60 25.83
CA ALA A 143 -36.74 -19.57 26.64
C ALA A 143 -36.04 -18.98 27.89
N VAL A 144 -36.17 -17.67 28.17
CA VAL A 144 -35.65 -17.04 29.40
C VAL A 144 -36.79 -16.70 30.36
N ASN A 145 -37.54 -17.74 30.76
CA ASN A 145 -38.24 -17.79 32.04
C ASN A 145 -37.70 -19.00 32.80
N ILE A 146 -36.49 -18.88 33.33
CA ILE A 146 -35.99 -19.74 34.40
C ILE A 146 -35.68 -18.83 35.58
N GLU A 147 -36.22 -19.21 36.75
CA GLU A 147 -36.41 -18.48 38.03
C GLU A 147 -37.77 -17.74 38.06
N GLU A 148 -38.84 -18.30 38.63
CA GLU A 148 -38.92 -18.70 40.04
C GLU A 148 -39.89 -19.89 40.24
N ALA A 149 -39.35 -21.11 40.39
CA ALA A 149 -40.00 -22.17 41.17
C ALA A 149 -38.98 -23.26 41.49
N GLY A 150 -38.63 -23.35 42.77
CA GLY A 150 -38.34 -24.60 43.47
C GLY A 150 -37.24 -25.50 42.91
N ALA A 151 -36.15 -25.60 43.67
CA ALA A 151 -35.44 -26.87 43.81
C ALA A 151 -36.45 -28.03 43.86
N GLU A 152 -36.28 -29.05 43.03
CA GLU A 152 -36.00 -30.46 43.40
C GLU A 152 -35.47 -31.21 42.16
N ASN A 153 -34.51 -32.10 42.40
CA ASN A 153 -33.73 -32.84 41.39
C ASN A 153 -34.57 -33.86 40.63
N GLU A 154 -34.54 -33.86 39.29
CA GLU A 154 -34.80 -35.06 38.48
C GLU A 154 -33.90 -35.00 37.23
N GLU A 155 -33.05 -36.02 37.06
CA GLU A 155 -32.13 -36.18 35.93
C GLU A 155 -32.90 -36.33 34.59
N PRO A 156 -32.42 -35.77 33.47
CA PRO A 156 -33.04 -36.01 32.18
C PRO A 156 -32.67 -37.42 31.68
N VAL A 157 -33.65 -38.33 31.76
CA VAL A 157 -33.62 -39.65 31.12
C VAL A 157 -33.62 -39.46 29.60
N LEU A 158 -32.47 -39.72 28.97
CA LEU A 158 -32.32 -39.84 27.52
C LEU A 158 -33.12 -41.05 27.01
N LYS A 159 -34.26 -40.81 26.35
CA LYS A 159 -34.89 -41.80 25.47
C LYS A 159 -34.28 -41.69 24.08
N LEU A 160 -33.42 -42.65 23.75
CA LEU A 160 -33.03 -42.98 22.39
C LEU A 160 -34.21 -43.68 21.71
N GLU A 161 -34.89 -43.02 20.79
CA GLU A 161 -35.79 -43.71 19.86
C GLU A 161 -34.95 -44.28 18.70
N GLU A 162 -34.75 -45.59 18.73
CA GLU A 162 -34.43 -46.37 17.54
C GLU A 162 -35.64 -46.38 16.61
N THR A 163 -35.58 -45.66 15.50
CA THR A 163 -36.46 -45.94 14.36
C THR A 163 -35.77 -46.91 13.42
N GLY A 164 -36.25 -48.14 13.48
CA GLY A 164 -35.73 -49.29 12.76
C GLY A 164 -35.82 -49.20 11.25
N ALA A 165 -34.90 -49.93 10.63
CA ALA A 165 -34.97 -50.36 9.24
C ALA A 165 -36.05 -51.44 9.08
N THR A 166 -36.85 -51.32 8.03
CA THR A 166 -37.58 -52.44 7.44
C THR A 166 -37.42 -52.37 5.93
N GLU A 167 -36.72 -53.39 5.44
CA GLU A 167 -36.72 -54.08 4.13
C GLU A 167 -37.01 -53.31 2.83
#